data_AF-A0A3C0UDR0-F1
#
_entry.id   AF-A0A3C0UDR0-F1
#
_cell.length_a   1.000
_cell.length_b   1.000
_cell.length_c   1.000
_cell.angle_alpha   90.00
_cell.angle_beta   90.00
_cell.angle_gamma   90.00
#
_symmetry.space_group_name_H-M   'P 1'
#
loop_
_entity.id
_entity.type
_entity.pdbx_description
1 polymer ?
#
loop_
_entity_poly.entity_id
_entity_poly.type
_entity_poly.pdbx_seq_one_letter_code
_entity_poly.pdbx_strand_id
1 'polypeptide(L)'
;MRRPLKLTPSAIQALTSYPWPGNIRELQNCMERIIAVHKQEEIDGTVINLLLKDQEDVPVTSSLLPDEATEISKALALTKGRYADAAKILGISRSTLWRKLKRFNAKQN
;
A
#
# COMPACT_ATOMS: atom_id res chain seq x y z
N MET A 1 -30.73 9.16 5.24
CA MET A 1 -30.04 8.30 6.23
C MET A 1 -29.04 7.42 5.49
N ARG A 2 -27.74 7.49 5.80
CA ARG A 2 -26.78 6.50 5.29
C ARG A 2 -26.97 5.20 6.09
N ARG A 3 -27.30 4.10 5.43
CA ARG A 3 -27.42 2.79 6.08
C ARG A 3 -26.03 2.29 6.52
N PRO A 4 -25.90 1.64 7.69
CA PRO A 4 -24.62 1.13 8.14
C PRO A 4 -24.17 -0.02 7.24
N LEU A 5 -22.92 0.05 6.80
CA LEU A 5 -22.27 -0.97 6.00
C LEU A 5 -21.99 -2.20 6.87
N LYS A 6 -22.42 -3.38 6.45
CA LYS A 6 -22.18 -4.65 7.15
C LYS A 6 -21.02 -5.39 6.49
N LEU A 7 -20.05 -5.78 7.30
CA LEU A 7 -18.97 -6.65 6.87
C LEU A 7 -19.34 -8.08 7.24
N THR A 8 -19.26 -8.99 6.28
CA THR A 8 -19.39 -10.42 6.60
C THR A 8 -18.15 -10.90 7.37
N PRO A 9 -18.22 -12.06 8.04
CA PRO A 9 -17.04 -12.68 8.64
C PRO A 9 -15.89 -12.88 7.65
N SER A 10 -16.18 -13.18 6.38
CA SER A 10 -15.15 -13.34 5.35
C SER A 10 -14.49 -12.02 4.96
N ALA A 11 -15.24 -10.91 4.97
CA ALA A 11 -14.67 -9.57 4.78
C ALA A 11 -13.74 -9.18 5.93
N ILE A 12 -14.17 -9.43 7.18
CA ILE A 12 -13.33 -9.18 8.35
C ILE A 12 -12.04 -10.00 8.27
N GLN A 13 -12.15 -11.29 7.95
CA GLN A 13 -10.98 -12.17 7.81
C GLN A 13 -10.01 -11.65 6.75
N ALA A 14 -10.50 -11.22 5.58
CA ALA A 14 -9.67 -10.65 4.52
C ALA A 14 -8.95 -9.37 4.98
N LEU A 15 -9.67 -8.46 5.64
CA LEU A 15 -9.09 -7.23 6.19
C LEU A 15 -8.03 -7.52 7.27
N THR A 16 -8.26 -8.50 8.14
CA THR A 16 -7.30 -8.84 9.21
C THR A 16 -6.10 -9.66 8.73
N SER A 17 -6.26 -10.39 7.63
CA SER A 17 -5.18 -11.21 7.06
C SER A 17 -4.21 -10.39 6.21
N TYR A 18 -4.65 -9.23 5.72
CA TYR A 18 -3.79 -8.34 4.95
C TYR A 18 -2.79 -7.61 5.86
N PRO A 19 -1.49 -7.56 5.52
CA PRO A 19 -0.46 -7.02 6.41
C PRO A 19 -0.40 -5.49 6.52
N TRP A 20 -1.22 -4.76 5.75
CA TRP A 20 -1.30 -3.28 5.72
C TRP A 20 0.08 -2.59 5.77
N PRO A 21 0.93 -2.80 4.75
CA PRO A 21 2.33 -2.35 4.76
C PRO A 21 2.51 -0.83 4.91
N GLY A 22 1.49 -0.02 4.63
CA GLY A 22 1.49 1.44 4.78
C GLY A 22 0.78 1.99 6.01
N ASN A 23 0.55 1.17 7.04
CA ASN A 23 -0.10 1.51 8.31
C ASN A 23 -1.62 1.73 8.19
N ILE A 24 -2.24 2.20 9.29
CA ILE A 24 -3.68 2.48 9.43
C ILE A 24 -4.25 3.36 8.29
N ARG A 25 -3.42 4.19 7.64
CA ARG A 25 -3.85 5.01 6.49
C ARG A 25 -4.22 4.18 5.27
N GLU A 26 -3.57 3.05 5.01
CA GLU A 26 -3.96 2.16 3.92
C GLU A 26 -5.32 1.51 4.21
N LEU A 27 -5.53 1.06 5.45
CA LEU A 27 -6.82 0.55 5.89
C LEU A 27 -7.91 1.63 5.75
N GLN A 28 -7.64 2.86 6.18
CA GLN A 28 -8.56 3.99 6.02
C GLN A 28 -8.91 4.24 4.56
N ASN A 29 -7.91 4.35 3.67
CA ASN A 29 -8.14 4.57 2.24
C ASN A 29 -8.95 3.42 1.61
N CYS A 30 -8.69 2.19 2.02
CA CYS A 30 -9.45 1.02 1.59
C CYS A 30 -10.92 1.13 2.03
N MET A 31 -11.17 1.46 3.31
CA MET A 31 -12.52 1.66 3.84
C MET A 31 -13.26 2.83 3.17
N GLU A 32 -12.57 3.94 2.88
CA GLU A 32 -13.14 5.08 2.15
C GLU A 32 -13.56 4.69 0.73
N ARG A 33 -12.73 3.92 0.00
CA ARG A 33 -13.09 3.38 -1.32
C ARG A 33 -14.27 2.44 -1.25
N ILE A 34 -14.31 1.55 -0.24
CA ILE A 34 -15.43 0.64 0.00
C ILE A 34 -16.73 1.45 0.13
N ILE A 35 -16.75 2.47 0.98
CA ILE A 35 -17.93 3.32 1.21
C ILE A 35 -18.31 4.11 -0.06
N ALA A 36 -17.33 4.54 -0.85
CA ALA A 36 -17.57 5.34 -2.05
C ALA A 36 -18.10 4.50 -3.22
N VAL A 37 -17.60 3.28 -3.40
CA VAL A 37 -17.88 2.43 -4.57
C VAL A 37 -19.06 1.50 -4.32
N HIS A 38 -19.19 0.96 -3.10
CA HIS A 38 -20.19 -0.05 -2.80
C HIS A 38 -21.42 0.58 -2.14
N LYS A 39 -22.53 0.58 -2.88
CA LYS A 39 -23.86 0.96 -2.38
C LYS A 39 -24.61 -0.21 -1.74
N GLN A 40 -24.05 -1.41 -1.79
CA GLN A 40 -24.62 -2.59 -1.15
C GLN A 40 -24.45 -2.53 0.37
N GLU A 41 -25.45 -3.04 1.08
CA GLU A 41 -25.47 -3.04 2.54
C GLU A 41 -24.51 -4.05 3.16
N GLU A 42 -24.08 -5.04 2.39
CA GLU A 42 -23.24 -6.14 2.86
C GLU A 42 -22.04 -6.33 1.93
N ILE A 43 -20.86 -6.46 2.53
CA ILE A 43 -19.60 -6.67 1.82
C ILE A 43 -18.94 -7.95 2.29
N ASP A 44 -18.56 -8.77 1.31
CA ASP A 44 -17.90 -10.04 1.52
C ASP A 44 -16.37 -9.97 1.30
N GLY A 45 -15.67 -11.04 1.66
CA GLY A 45 -14.23 -11.15 1.47
C GLY A 45 -13.79 -11.10 0.00
N THR A 46 -14.67 -11.44 -0.95
CA THR A 46 -14.35 -11.41 -2.38
C THR A 46 -14.15 -9.98 -2.86
N VAL A 47 -15.07 -9.09 -2.46
CA VAL A 47 -14.98 -7.65 -2.72
C VAL A 47 -13.73 -7.05 -2.09
N ILE A 48 -13.44 -7.39 -0.82
CA ILE A 48 -12.23 -6.91 -0.14
C ILE A 48 -10.97 -7.37 -0.88
N ASN A 49 -10.88 -8.65 -1.24
CA ASN A 49 -9.72 -9.18 -1.94
C ASN A 49 -9.54 -8.57 -3.34
N LEU A 50 -10.64 -8.29 -4.05
CA LEU A 50 -10.59 -7.59 -5.33
C LEU A 50 -10.02 -6.18 -5.15
N LEU A 51 -10.51 -5.42 -4.17
CA LEU A 51 -10.04 -4.06 -3.88
C LEU A 51 -8.57 -4.02 -3.43
N LEU A 52 -8.14 -5.04 -2.66
CA LEU A 52 -6.75 -5.21 -2.24
C LEU A 52 -5.83 -5.55 -3.43
N LYS A 53 -6.26 -6.43 -4.34
CA LYS A 53 -5.54 -6.69 -5.59
C LYS A 53 -5.44 -5.44 -6.47
N ASP A 54 -6.51 -4.67 -6.56
CA ASP A 54 -6.56 -3.41 -7.29
C ASP A 54 -5.61 -2.35 -6.67
N GLN A 55 -5.37 -2.42 -5.35
CA GLN A 55 -4.33 -1.61 -4.69
C GLN A 55 -2.91 -2.06 -5.05
N GLU A 56 -2.72 -3.33 -5.43
CA GLU A 56 -1.48 -3.85 -5.99
C GLU A 56 -1.33 -3.50 -7.49
N ASP A 57 -2.44 -3.23 -8.21
CA ASP A 57 -2.48 -3.00 -9.67
C ASP A 57 -2.48 -1.52 -10.10
N VAL A 58 -2.66 -0.56 -9.17
CA VAL A 58 -2.17 0.83 -9.39
C VAL A 58 -0.69 0.70 -9.68
N PRO A 59 -0.11 1.24 -10.78
CA PRO A 59 1.26 0.93 -11.19
C PRO A 59 2.23 1.16 -10.04
N VAL A 60 2.45 0.07 -9.33
CA VAL A 60 3.68 -0.32 -8.72
C VAL A 60 4.59 -0.29 -9.93
N THR A 61 5.44 0.72 -10.03
CA THR A 61 6.70 0.56 -10.74
C THR A 61 7.47 -0.53 -9.97
N SER A 62 7.05 -1.77 -10.24
CA SER A 62 7.69 -3.04 -9.98
C SER A 62 8.27 -3.47 -11.32
N SER A 63 9.37 -2.84 -11.66
CA SER A 63 10.54 -3.62 -11.96
C SER A 63 11.65 -2.94 -11.21
N LEU A 64 12.37 -3.70 -10.37
CA LEU A 64 13.71 -3.31 -9.97
C LEU A 64 14.53 -3.32 -11.26
N LEU A 65 14.41 -2.26 -12.06
CA LEU A 65 15.41 -1.93 -13.04
C LEU A 65 16.69 -1.69 -12.22
N PRO A 66 17.87 -2.12 -12.68
CA PRO A 66 19.14 -1.87 -12.00
C PRO A 66 19.34 -0.41 -11.58
N ASP A 67 18.68 0.50 -12.31
CA ASP A 67 18.69 1.94 -12.06
C ASP A 67 17.93 2.35 -10.79
N GLU A 68 16.84 1.67 -10.40
CA GLU A 68 15.98 2.13 -9.30
C GLU A 68 16.66 1.99 -7.93
N ALA A 69 17.39 0.88 -7.69
CA ALA A 69 18.16 0.73 -6.46
C ALA A 69 19.28 1.79 -6.36
N THR A 70 19.87 2.12 -7.50
CA THR A 70 20.89 3.17 -7.63
C THR A 70 20.29 4.54 -7.36
N GLU A 71 19.09 4.83 -7.87
CA GLU A 71 18.35 6.07 -7.63
C GLU A 71 17.94 6.22 -6.16
N ILE A 72 17.47 5.15 -5.52
CA ILE A 72 17.13 5.15 -4.10
C ILE A 72 18.38 5.44 -3.25
N SER A 73 19.50 4.78 -3.55
CA SER A 73 20.76 5.02 -2.85
C SER A 73 21.28 6.45 -3.04
N LYS A 74 21.19 6.99 -4.27
CA LYS A 74 21.53 8.39 -4.56
C LYS A 74 20.61 9.37 -3.82
N ALA A 75 19.29 9.15 -3.82
CA ALA A 75 18.34 10.00 -3.11
C ALA A 75 18.59 9.97 -1.59
N LEU A 76 18.95 8.82 -1.03
CA LEU A 76 19.32 8.69 0.38
C LEU A 76 20.65 9.37 0.71
N ALA A 77 21.64 9.27 -0.18
CA ALA A 77 22.92 9.95 -0.03
C ALA A 77 22.76 11.48 -0.06
N LEU A 78 21.97 12.00 -1.01
CA LEU A 78 21.67 13.43 -1.15
C LEU A 78 20.91 14.00 0.07
N THR A 79 20.09 13.18 0.71
CA THR A 79 19.26 13.59 1.86
C THR A 79 19.85 13.19 3.20
N LYS A 80 21.09 12.68 3.23
CA LYS A 80 21.78 12.19 4.44
C LYS A 80 20.92 11.21 5.26
N GLY A 81 20.19 10.32 4.59
CA GLY A 81 19.32 9.32 5.22
C GLY A 81 17.95 9.83 5.67
N ARG A 82 17.53 11.03 5.30
CA ARG A 82 16.18 11.53 5.58
C ARG A 82 15.18 10.92 4.61
N TYR A 83 14.63 9.76 5.00
CA TYR A 83 13.68 8.98 4.18
C TYR A 83 12.47 9.78 3.64
N ALA A 84 11.97 10.77 4.38
CA ALA A 84 10.86 11.60 3.91
C ALA A 84 11.25 12.51 2.73
N ASP A 85 12.48 13.03 2.75
CA ASP A 85 13.00 13.89 1.69
C ASP A 85 13.44 13.05 0.49
N ALA A 86 14.04 11.88 0.73
CA ALA A 86 14.37 10.93 -0.34
C ALA A 86 13.11 10.47 -1.08
N ALA A 87 12.03 10.19 -0.36
CA ALA A 87 10.75 9.81 -0.96
C ALA A 87 10.18 10.93 -1.84
N LYS A 88 10.30 12.19 -1.42
CA LYS A 88 9.89 13.35 -2.24
C LYS A 88 10.72 13.48 -3.51
N ILE A 89 12.04 13.31 -3.44
CA ILE A 89 12.93 13.37 -4.62
C ILE A 89 12.56 12.28 -5.62
N LEU A 90 12.22 11.08 -5.13
CA LEU A 90 11.83 9.94 -5.94
C LEU A 90 10.36 9.99 -6.40
N GLY A 91 9.58 10.99 -6.00
CA GLY A 91 8.15 11.10 -6.35
C GLY A 91 7.28 9.99 -5.76
N ILE A 92 7.73 9.32 -4.69
CA ILE A 92 7.02 8.21 -4.05
C ILE A 92 6.63 8.52 -2.61
N SER A 93 5.70 7.75 -2.05
CA SER A 93 5.37 7.86 -0.63
C SER A 93 6.51 7.33 0.25
N ARG A 94 6.64 7.85 1.49
CA ARG A 94 7.59 7.33 2.48
C ARG A 94 7.40 5.82 2.75
N SER A 95 6.16 5.36 2.76
CA SER A 95 5.79 3.94 2.94
C SER A 95 6.29 3.09 1.77
N THR A 96 6.16 3.61 0.53
CA THR A 96 6.67 2.97 -0.68
C THR A 96 8.19 2.84 -0.65
N LEU A 97 8.90 3.89 -0.22
CA LEU A 97 10.35 3.87 -0.06
C LEU A 97 10.79 2.82 0.98
N TRP A 98 10.12 2.77 2.13
CA TRP A 98 10.43 1.79 3.19
C TRP A 98 10.19 0.34 2.73
N ARG A 99 9.11 0.09 2.00
CA ARG A 99 8.82 -1.22 1.40
C ARG A 99 9.90 -1.64 0.39
N LYS A 100 10.37 -0.70 -0.46
CA LYS A 100 11.46 -0.96 -1.43
C LYS A 100 12.78 -1.26 -0.70
N LEU A 101 13.12 -0.51 0.35
CA LEU A 101 14.30 -0.77 1.18
C LEU A 101 14.27 -2.13 1.88
N LYS A 102 13.11 -2.53 2.44
CA LYS A 102 12.95 -3.84 3.08
C LYS A 102 13.18 -4.99 2.10
N ARG A 103 12.69 -4.87 0.85
CA ARG A 103 12.93 -5.88 -0.21
C ARG A 103 14.39 -5.92 -0.63
N PHE A 104 15.08 -4.77 -0.67
CA PHE A 104 16.51 -4.71 -0.99
C PHE A 104 17.36 -5.43 0.07
N ASN A 105 17.10 -5.15 1.36
CA ASN A 105 17.81 -5.81 2.46
C ASN A 105 17.51 -7.31 2.55
N ALA A 106 16.29 -7.74 2.20
CA ALA A 106 15.93 -9.16 2.17
C ALA A 106 16.58 -9.95 1.04
N LYS A 107 17.20 -9.29 0.05
CA LYS A 107 17.88 -9.93 -1.10
C LYS A 107 19.40 -9.99 -0.96
N GLN A 108 19.96 -9.37 0.09
CA GLN A 108 21.41 -9.34 0.38
C GLN A 108 21.84 -10.33 1.48
N ASN A 109 20.93 -11.20 1.92
CA ASN A 109 21.17 -12.28 2.88
C ASN A 109 20.82 -13.61 2.22
#